data_AF-A0A7R8XD62-F1
#
_entry.id   AF-A0A7R8XD62-F1
#
_cell.length_a   1.000
_cell.length_b   1.000
_cell.length_c   1.000
_cell.angle_alpha   90.00
_cell.angle_beta   90.00
_cell.angle_gamma   90.00
#
_symmetry.space_group_name_H-M   'P 1'
#
loop_
_entity.id
_entity.type
_entity.pdbx_description
1 polymer ?
#
loop_
_entity_poly.entity_id
_entity_poly.type
_entity_poly.pdbx_seq_one_letter_code
_entity_poly.pdbx_strand_id
1 'polypeptide(L)'
;METFEDERDEEVAAIAVQFQASNHVAHSRVPGTWTDAVAAGPEIKEELLKSRDQNVVVLSWFGGSGPTYNQAVANIRLIGVMGAHFLAFLARETGVRIQEMHVVGQSLGAHVASYVGSALKDLRQGNLGRITGLDPAGPQFEHTDPLVRLDPEDALFVDVIHTDATPLAAGGFGMLQPMGHVDFYPNFGSRVPGCELSLPDTLQKENSSFVYGLTRYLFCNHLKGINYFIESINSPCPFVAYQCSNWFEFERGGCTSCGQRGEKCGQMGYHAREAWKPDSFKGKSQQLYLFTSDLRPHCRTIHSRYHDESLYPYVNGLTRMMLNRGDYSDRGLRVKHGQGFSFLVPSPEIGEIEEILVEWEHEEKTRKAKKKRSLSQTRIVIDRVVVQTLERRAKVAFCGRGRVLVSGERMTMRRNGSGGCLEKALPMENQSLKGSLFNIRLRENIEEFLRRGESAIPFF
;
A
#
# COMPACT_ATOMS: atom_id res chain seq x y z
N MET A 1 35.42 9.57 38.27
CA MET A 1 35.14 8.73 37.10
C MET A 1 33.69 9.02 36.78
N GLU A 2 33.49 10.09 36.00
CA GLU A 2 32.18 10.63 35.65
C GLU A 2 31.48 9.66 34.71
N THR A 3 30.25 9.32 35.07
CA THR A 3 29.30 8.63 34.23
C THR A 3 28.85 9.59 33.14
N PHE A 4 29.25 9.33 31.90
CA PHE A 4 28.62 9.93 30.72
C PHE A 4 27.18 9.43 30.63
N GLU A 5 26.26 10.17 31.23
CA GLU A 5 24.85 10.12 30.88
C GLU A 5 24.73 10.71 29.47
N ASP A 6 24.30 9.88 28.51
CA ASP A 6 24.03 10.28 27.13
C ASP A 6 22.69 11.04 27.10
N GLU A 7 22.72 12.31 27.52
CA GLU A 7 21.64 13.29 27.33
C GLU A 7 21.51 13.68 25.85
N ARG A 8 21.07 12.75 24.99
CA ARG A 8 20.71 13.05 23.58
C ARG A 8 19.23 12.81 23.27
N ASP A 9 18.39 12.91 24.29
CA ASP A 9 16.95 12.93 24.15
C ASP A 9 16.47 14.37 23.83
N GLU A 10 15.86 14.49 22.64
CA GLU A 10 14.67 15.32 22.38
C GLU A 10 14.76 16.76 21.80
N GLU A 11 15.75 17.09 20.96
CA GLU A 11 15.60 18.23 20.02
C GLU A 11 15.72 17.78 18.55
N VAL A 12 14.64 17.24 17.98
CA VAL A 12 14.50 17.09 16.52
C VAL A 12 13.50 18.15 16.05
N ALA A 13 13.93 19.36 15.70
CA ALA A 13 14.65 19.82 14.50
C ALA A 13 13.71 20.18 13.34
N ALA A 14 13.92 21.41 12.83
CA ALA A 14 12.98 22.15 12.00
C ALA A 14 12.29 21.27 10.93
N ILE A 15 10.96 21.16 11.02
CA ILE A 15 10.15 20.50 10.00
C ILE A 15 9.72 21.55 8.97
N ALA A 16 10.32 21.52 7.79
CA ALA A 16 9.92 22.37 6.68
C ALA A 16 8.84 21.65 5.87
N VAL A 17 7.60 22.14 5.92
CA VAL A 17 6.49 21.57 5.15
C VAL A 17 6.27 22.40 3.90
N GLN A 18 6.42 21.78 2.73
CA GLN A 18 6.23 22.41 1.44
C GLN A 18 5.11 21.74 0.64
N PHE A 19 4.19 22.55 0.14
CA PHE A 19 2.98 22.09 -0.52
C PHE A 19 2.66 22.92 -1.77
N GLN A 20 2.21 22.31 -2.88
CA GLN A 20 1.18 22.83 -3.81
C GLN A 20 0.92 21.91 -5.03
N ALA A 21 -0.36 21.58 -5.28
CA ALA A 21 -0.87 21.07 -6.56
C ALA A 21 -1.24 22.23 -7.52
N SER A 22 -1.08 22.03 -8.84
CA SER A 22 -1.07 23.11 -9.84
C SER A 22 -2.30 24.04 -9.87
N ASN A 23 -2.09 25.25 -10.39
CA ASN A 23 -2.90 26.43 -10.14
C ASN A 23 -4.25 26.55 -10.87
N HIS A 24 -4.75 25.51 -11.56
CA HIS A 24 -6.03 25.60 -12.28
C HIS A 24 -7.27 25.61 -11.37
N VAL A 25 -7.09 25.52 -10.06
CA VAL A 25 -8.17 25.36 -9.08
C VAL A 25 -8.29 26.54 -8.08
N ALA A 26 -7.23 27.31 -7.85
CA ALA A 26 -7.14 28.23 -6.71
C ALA A 26 -7.81 29.60 -6.91
N HIS A 27 -8.66 29.78 -7.93
CA HIS A 27 -9.25 31.07 -8.27
C HIS A 27 -10.55 31.40 -7.49
N SER A 28 -10.66 30.98 -6.23
CA SER A 28 -11.77 31.35 -5.34
C SER A 28 -11.27 32.31 -4.25
N ARG A 29 -11.42 33.62 -4.46
CA ARG A 29 -11.26 34.66 -3.40
C ARG A 29 -12.53 34.75 -2.53
N VAL A 30 -13.04 33.61 -2.05
CA VAL A 30 -14.17 33.59 -1.12
C VAL A 30 -13.62 33.26 0.27
N PRO A 31 -13.68 34.20 1.24
CA PRO A 31 -13.33 33.94 2.63
C PRO A 31 -14.10 32.71 3.15
N GLY A 32 -13.38 31.71 3.67
CA GLY A 32 -13.98 30.48 4.20
C GLY A 32 -13.93 29.25 3.29
N THR A 33 -13.33 29.33 2.10
CA THR A 33 -13.11 28.16 1.22
C THR A 33 -11.66 27.67 1.30
N TRP A 34 -11.33 26.95 2.38
CA TRP A 34 -10.02 26.31 2.55
C TRP A 34 -9.98 25.04 1.70
N THR A 35 -9.08 25.01 0.73
CA THR A 35 -8.86 23.84 -0.12
C THR A 35 -7.91 22.89 0.60
N ASP A 36 -8.27 21.61 0.73
CA ASP A 36 -7.48 20.57 1.43
C ASP A 36 -6.00 20.55 1.02
N ALA A 37 -5.73 21.00 -0.21
CA ALA A 37 -4.41 21.29 -0.72
C ALA A 37 -3.71 22.42 0.08
N VAL A 38 -4.25 23.65 0.06
CA VAL A 38 -3.68 24.82 0.77
C VAL A 38 -3.61 24.62 2.30
N ALA A 39 -4.45 23.74 2.88
CA ALA A 39 -4.49 23.46 4.31
C ALA A 39 -3.46 22.42 4.81
N ALA A 40 -2.83 21.64 3.92
CA ALA A 40 -1.96 20.52 4.32
C ALA A 40 -0.75 20.93 5.17
N GLY A 41 -0.09 22.04 4.84
CA GLY A 41 1.05 22.57 5.59
C GLY A 41 0.68 22.94 7.03
N PRO A 42 -0.34 23.80 7.22
CA PRO A 42 -0.90 24.11 8.53
C PRO A 42 -1.36 22.88 9.34
N GLU A 43 -2.05 21.91 8.73
CA GLU A 43 -2.53 20.72 9.44
C GLU A 43 -1.39 19.80 9.92
N ILE A 44 -0.38 19.56 9.07
CA ILE A 44 0.82 18.82 9.47
C ILE A 44 1.51 19.54 10.63
N LYS A 45 1.65 20.87 10.54
CA LYS A 45 2.24 21.69 11.61
C LYS A 45 1.47 21.52 12.92
N GLU A 46 0.16 21.66 12.91
CA GLU A 46 -0.66 21.52 14.11
C GLU A 46 -0.54 20.15 14.74
N GLU A 47 -0.50 19.09 13.94
CA GLU A 47 -0.37 17.72 14.45
C GLU A 47 1.02 17.42 15.00
N LEU A 48 2.07 17.96 14.37
CA LEU A 48 3.45 17.90 14.85
C LEU A 48 3.63 18.64 16.19
N LEU A 49 3.03 19.82 16.35
CA LEU A 49 3.12 20.59 17.59
C LEU A 49 2.37 19.93 18.76
N LYS A 50 1.49 18.95 18.50
CA LYS A 50 0.88 18.11 19.54
C LYS A 50 1.78 16.94 19.96
N SER A 51 2.68 16.50 19.10
CA SER A 51 3.47 15.29 19.33
C SER A 51 4.67 15.53 20.24
N ARG A 52 5.37 16.65 20.05
CA ARG A 52 6.52 17.08 20.85
C ARG A 52 6.81 18.56 20.66
N ASP A 53 7.62 19.12 21.54
CA ASP A 53 8.16 20.47 21.36
C ASP A 53 9.20 20.46 20.22
N GLN A 54 8.92 21.21 19.16
CA GLN A 54 9.77 21.26 17.97
C GLN A 54 9.50 22.50 17.15
N ASN A 55 10.51 22.94 16.40
CA ASN A 55 10.37 24.00 15.43
C ASN A 55 9.68 23.47 14.16
N VAL A 56 8.59 24.11 13.74
CA VAL A 56 7.91 23.77 12.48
C VAL A 56 7.79 25.01 11.61
N VAL A 57 8.28 24.92 10.38
CA VAL A 57 8.26 26.00 9.40
C VAL A 57 7.41 25.56 8.21
N VAL A 58 6.44 26.38 7.83
CA VAL A 58 5.66 26.15 6.60
C VAL A 58 6.24 27.02 5.49
N LEU A 59 6.85 26.40 4.49
CA LEU A 59 7.42 27.10 3.33
C LEU A 59 6.35 27.27 2.25
N SER A 60 5.72 28.44 2.23
CA SER A 60 4.77 28.83 1.19
C SER A 60 5.48 29.42 -0.02
N TRP A 61 5.19 28.88 -1.20
CA TRP A 61 5.72 29.34 -2.49
C TRP A 61 4.60 29.57 -3.51
N PHE A 62 3.40 29.94 -3.01
CA PHE A 62 2.17 30.11 -3.79
C PHE A 62 2.34 30.96 -5.07
N GLY A 63 3.18 32.01 -5.02
CA GLY A 63 3.46 32.84 -6.19
C GLY A 63 4.22 32.09 -7.30
N GLY A 64 5.10 31.16 -6.93
CA GLY A 64 5.93 30.38 -7.86
C GLY A 64 5.24 29.12 -8.41
N SER A 65 4.27 28.57 -7.69
CA SER A 65 3.41 27.47 -8.15
C SER A 65 2.28 27.94 -9.06
N GLY A 66 2.06 29.26 -9.09
CA GLY A 66 0.92 29.87 -9.75
C GLY A 66 0.89 29.86 -11.30
N PRO A 67 2.03 29.97 -11.99
CA PRO A 67 2.10 29.90 -13.45
C PRO A 67 1.68 28.55 -14.05
N THR A 68 1.92 28.37 -15.36
CA THR A 68 1.70 27.07 -16.04
C THR A 68 2.52 25.96 -15.37
N TYR A 69 2.07 24.71 -15.48
CA TYR A 69 2.74 23.57 -14.83
C TYR A 69 4.24 23.51 -15.15
N ASN A 70 4.63 23.66 -16.42
CA ASN A 70 6.04 23.66 -16.83
C ASN A 70 6.84 24.81 -16.20
N GLN A 71 6.22 25.98 -16.02
CA GLN A 71 6.87 27.10 -15.34
C GLN A 71 6.96 26.85 -13.83
N ALA A 72 5.95 26.25 -13.20
CA ALA A 72 6.02 25.84 -11.80
C ALA A 72 7.15 24.81 -11.59
N VAL A 73 7.28 23.82 -12.48
CA VAL A 73 8.40 22.86 -12.53
C VAL A 73 9.76 23.57 -12.65
N ALA A 74 9.86 24.63 -13.45
CA ALA A 74 11.10 25.41 -13.53
C ALA A 74 11.37 26.19 -12.23
N ASN A 75 10.33 26.79 -11.63
CA ASN A 75 10.43 27.63 -10.45
C ASN A 75 10.91 26.86 -9.21
N ILE A 76 10.54 25.57 -9.06
CA ILE A 76 10.90 24.79 -7.88
C ILE A 76 12.41 24.65 -7.66
N ARG A 77 13.22 24.76 -8.72
CA ARG A 77 14.70 24.78 -8.61
C ARG A 77 15.17 25.96 -7.77
N LEU A 78 14.69 27.16 -8.10
CA LEU A 78 15.04 28.37 -7.35
C LEU A 78 14.48 28.31 -5.92
N ILE A 79 13.26 27.81 -5.75
CA ILE A 79 12.63 27.69 -4.43
C ILE A 79 13.41 26.73 -3.53
N GLY A 80 13.93 25.62 -4.09
CA GLY A 80 14.77 24.69 -3.35
C GLY A 80 16.07 25.33 -2.86
N VAL A 81 16.74 26.11 -3.72
CA VAL A 81 17.93 26.89 -3.34
C VAL A 81 17.60 27.90 -2.24
N MET A 82 16.48 28.63 -2.37
CA MET A 82 16.02 29.57 -1.33
C MET A 82 15.74 28.86 0.00
N GLY A 83 15.10 27.69 -0.06
CA GLY A 83 14.84 26.84 1.11
C GLY A 83 16.13 26.39 1.79
N ALA A 84 17.14 25.95 1.02
CA ALA A 84 18.45 25.58 1.55
C ALA A 84 19.17 26.74 2.24
N HIS A 85 19.16 27.94 1.65
CA HIS A 85 19.71 29.13 2.30
C HIS A 85 18.99 29.47 3.59
N PHE A 86 17.66 29.32 3.64
CA PHE A 86 16.89 29.53 4.85
C PHE A 86 17.19 28.48 5.93
N LEU A 87 17.30 27.20 5.58
CA LEU A 87 17.70 26.15 6.54
C LEU A 87 19.12 26.35 7.05
N ALA A 88 20.06 26.77 6.19
CA ALA A 88 21.42 27.11 6.58
C ALA A 88 21.47 28.33 7.53
N PHE A 89 20.62 29.34 7.26
CA PHE A 89 20.42 30.47 8.16
C PHE A 89 19.91 30.00 9.52
N LEU A 90 18.83 29.19 9.54
CA LEU A 90 18.28 28.65 10.79
C LEU A 90 19.33 27.87 11.58
N ALA A 91 20.06 26.95 10.92
CA ALA A 91 21.11 26.17 11.56
C ALA A 91 22.17 27.06 12.22
N ARG A 92 22.55 28.17 11.56
CA ARG A 92 23.51 29.13 12.11
C ARG A 92 22.97 29.91 13.31
N GLU A 93 21.72 30.36 13.25
CA GLU A 93 21.13 31.19 14.31
C GLU A 93 20.67 30.38 15.53
N THR A 94 20.25 29.13 15.34
CA THR A 94 19.69 28.29 16.42
C THR A 94 20.65 27.20 16.90
N GLY A 95 21.68 26.85 16.11
CA GLY A 95 22.58 25.73 16.41
C GLY A 95 22.04 24.35 16.01
N VAL A 96 20.81 24.26 15.49
CA VAL A 96 20.24 22.98 15.02
C VAL A 96 21.05 22.43 13.85
N ARG A 97 21.38 21.14 13.89
CA ARG A 97 22.18 20.51 12.84
C ARG A 97 21.31 20.18 11.63
N ILE A 98 21.86 20.35 10.42
CA ILE A 98 21.18 19.99 9.17
C ILE A 98 20.77 18.50 9.14
N GLN A 99 21.57 17.62 9.77
CA GLN A 99 21.34 16.18 9.87
C GLN A 99 20.15 15.82 10.78
N GLU A 100 19.64 16.77 11.55
CA GLU A 100 18.47 16.61 12.41
C GLU A 100 17.20 17.13 11.73
N MET A 101 17.32 18.03 10.74
CA MET A 101 16.16 18.60 10.05
C MET A 101 15.41 17.59 9.17
N HIS A 102 14.09 17.77 9.07
CA HIS A 102 13.19 16.94 8.27
C HIS A 102 12.36 17.80 7.33
N VAL A 103 12.48 17.58 6.02
CA VAL A 103 11.66 18.28 5.02
C VAL A 103 10.56 17.35 4.51
N VAL A 104 9.31 17.81 4.58
CA VAL A 104 8.14 17.08 4.07
C VAL A 104 7.61 17.82 2.85
N GLY A 105 7.57 17.14 1.71
CA GLY A 105 7.14 17.73 0.44
C GLY A 105 6.04 16.90 -0.24
N GLN A 106 4.96 17.54 -0.67
CA GLN A 106 3.89 16.89 -1.45
C GLN A 106 3.93 17.30 -2.92
N SER A 107 3.67 16.38 -3.85
CA SER A 107 3.66 16.66 -5.29
C SER A 107 4.97 17.30 -5.77
N LEU A 108 4.93 18.47 -6.42
CA LEU A 108 6.10 19.28 -6.76
C LEU A 108 6.96 19.64 -5.54
N GLY A 109 6.35 19.77 -4.35
CA GLY A 109 7.05 20.02 -3.09
C GLY A 109 8.05 18.93 -2.71
N ALA A 110 7.82 17.67 -3.11
CA ALA A 110 8.78 16.59 -2.89
C ALA A 110 10.09 16.82 -3.66
N HIS A 111 9.99 17.32 -4.90
CA HIS A 111 11.17 17.69 -5.70
C HIS A 111 11.81 18.98 -5.21
N VAL A 112 11.05 19.88 -4.59
CA VAL A 112 11.68 21.03 -3.93
C VAL A 112 12.50 20.58 -2.72
N ALA A 113 11.99 19.65 -1.92
CA ALA A 113 12.73 19.07 -0.80
C ALA A 113 14.06 18.43 -1.26
N SER A 114 14.04 17.77 -2.42
CA SER A 114 15.25 17.29 -3.09
C SER A 114 16.22 18.42 -3.43
N TYR A 115 15.76 19.48 -4.10
CA TYR A 115 16.61 20.64 -4.40
C TYR A 115 17.14 21.34 -3.15
N VAL A 116 16.38 21.35 -2.03
CA VAL A 116 16.89 21.81 -0.72
C VAL A 116 18.05 20.94 -0.27
N GLY A 117 17.89 19.62 -0.28
CA GLY A 117 18.93 18.66 0.10
C GLY A 117 20.20 18.79 -0.73
N SER A 118 20.05 18.87 -2.07
CA SER A 118 21.16 19.09 -2.99
C SER A 118 21.87 20.42 -2.74
N ALA A 119 21.12 21.52 -2.63
CA ALA A 119 21.72 22.84 -2.43
C ALA A 119 22.42 22.99 -1.06
N LEU A 120 21.96 22.29 -0.02
CA LEU A 120 22.67 22.25 1.27
C LEU A 120 24.07 21.61 1.15
N LYS A 121 24.24 20.60 0.29
CA LYS A 121 25.55 20.02 -0.02
C LYS A 121 26.44 21.04 -0.75
N ASP A 122 25.89 21.75 -1.73
CA ASP A 122 26.60 22.80 -2.47
C ASP A 122 27.06 23.94 -1.55
N LEU A 123 26.22 24.30 -0.56
CA LEU A 123 26.52 25.26 0.50
C LEU A 123 27.46 24.72 1.60
N ARG A 124 27.96 23.49 1.45
CA ARG A 124 28.85 22.80 2.40
C ARG A 124 28.27 22.68 3.81
N GLN A 125 26.94 22.58 3.94
CA GLN A 125 26.27 22.40 5.22
C GLN A 125 26.13 20.91 5.63
N GLY A 126 26.48 20.00 4.71
CA GLY A 126 26.34 18.55 4.88
C GLY A 126 25.01 18.03 4.37
N ASN A 127 24.71 16.76 4.67
CA ASN A 127 23.49 16.10 4.23
C ASN A 127 22.31 16.43 5.14
N LEU A 128 21.17 16.74 4.52
CA LEU A 128 19.88 16.89 5.21
C LEU A 128 19.52 15.61 5.97
N GLY A 129 18.91 15.74 7.14
CA GLY A 129 18.55 14.61 7.99
C GLY A 129 17.54 13.66 7.38
N ARG A 130 16.40 14.19 6.93
CA ARG A 130 15.33 13.39 6.33
C ARG A 130 14.54 14.17 5.28
N ILE A 131 14.14 13.49 4.21
CA ILE A 131 13.09 13.96 3.30
C ILE A 131 11.93 12.95 3.31
N THR A 132 10.70 13.43 3.48
CA THR A 132 9.51 12.62 3.18
C THR A 132 8.80 13.16 1.95
N GLY A 133 8.71 12.34 0.90
CA GLY A 133 7.96 12.63 -0.32
C GLY A 133 6.54 12.10 -0.23
N LEU A 134 5.54 12.99 -0.18
CA LEU A 134 4.13 12.63 -0.22
C LEU A 134 3.64 12.69 -1.66
N ASP A 135 3.55 11.53 -2.28
CA ASP A 135 3.13 11.33 -3.67
C ASP A 135 3.84 12.29 -4.66
N PRO A 136 5.17 12.16 -4.85
CA PRO A 136 5.94 13.03 -5.73
C PRO A 136 5.38 13.07 -7.15
N ALA A 137 5.37 14.25 -7.76
CA ALA A 137 4.72 14.46 -9.05
C ALA A 137 5.43 13.70 -10.20
N GLY A 138 4.68 12.94 -10.99
CA GLY A 138 5.22 12.23 -12.15
C GLY A 138 5.56 13.09 -13.37
N PRO A 139 4.66 13.98 -13.84
CA PRO A 139 4.89 14.73 -15.07
C PRO A 139 6.15 15.60 -14.99
N GLN A 140 7.05 15.51 -15.98
CA GLN A 140 8.36 16.17 -16.04
C GLN A 140 9.45 15.64 -15.08
N PHE A 141 9.18 14.62 -14.26
CA PHE A 141 10.16 14.05 -13.33
C PHE A 141 10.35 12.53 -13.47
N GLU A 142 9.30 11.78 -13.78
CA GLU A 142 9.41 10.32 -13.88
C GLU A 142 10.39 9.91 -14.97
N HIS A 143 11.29 8.98 -14.64
CA HIS A 143 12.38 8.51 -15.49
C HIS A 143 13.40 9.57 -15.91
N THR A 144 13.41 10.73 -15.26
CA THR A 144 14.48 11.72 -15.41
C THR A 144 15.71 11.35 -14.56
N ASP A 145 16.83 12.02 -14.87
CA ASP A 145 18.07 11.94 -14.11
C ASP A 145 17.82 12.27 -12.62
N PRO A 146 18.42 11.55 -11.65
CA PRO A 146 18.36 11.86 -10.23
C PRO A 146 18.54 13.36 -9.90
N LEU A 147 19.36 14.09 -10.65
CA LEU A 147 19.57 15.53 -10.46
C LEU A 147 18.29 16.37 -10.57
N VAL A 148 17.27 15.88 -11.29
CA VAL A 148 16.06 16.65 -11.62
C VAL A 148 14.90 16.35 -10.66
N ARG A 149 14.94 15.21 -9.96
CA ARG A 149 13.82 14.65 -9.17
C ARG A 149 14.28 14.28 -7.77
N LEU A 150 13.34 13.82 -6.95
CA LEU A 150 13.68 13.26 -5.64
C LEU A 150 14.50 11.98 -5.81
N ASP A 151 15.52 11.83 -4.98
CA ASP A 151 16.42 10.68 -5.00
C ASP A 151 16.94 10.33 -3.59
N PRO A 152 17.30 9.07 -3.31
CA PRO A 152 17.80 8.68 -1.99
C PRO A 152 19.06 9.46 -1.57
N GLU A 153 19.86 9.94 -2.51
CA GLU A 153 21.06 10.70 -2.17
C GLU A 153 20.76 12.08 -1.55
N ASP A 154 19.56 12.64 -1.70
CA ASP A 154 19.24 14.01 -1.29
C ASP A 154 19.24 14.25 0.22
N ALA A 155 19.16 13.19 1.03
CA ALA A 155 19.21 13.25 2.49
C ALA A 155 19.80 11.96 3.09
N LEU A 156 20.11 11.97 4.38
CA LEU A 156 20.53 10.77 5.12
C LEU A 156 19.44 9.69 5.16
N PHE A 157 18.17 10.09 5.04
CA PHE A 157 17.05 9.20 4.92
C PHE A 157 15.96 9.83 4.03
N VAL A 158 15.41 9.05 3.12
CA VAL A 158 14.37 9.49 2.19
C VAL A 158 13.28 8.44 2.19
N ASP A 159 12.07 8.81 2.58
CA ASP A 159 10.90 7.95 2.57
C ASP A 159 9.79 8.52 1.71
N VAL A 160 9.14 7.68 0.91
CA VAL A 160 8.16 8.13 -0.09
C VAL A 160 6.85 7.39 0.10
N ILE A 161 5.72 8.10 0.05
CA ILE A 161 4.38 7.52 0.12
C ILE A 161 3.69 7.75 -1.21
N HIS A 162 3.44 6.67 -1.96
CA HIS A 162 2.78 6.70 -3.26
C HIS A 162 1.27 6.49 -3.09
N THR A 163 0.45 7.42 -3.56
CA THR A 163 -1.01 7.36 -3.46
C THR A 163 -1.75 7.61 -4.76
N ASP A 164 -1.07 8.13 -5.79
CA ASP A 164 -1.63 8.32 -7.13
C ASP A 164 -0.64 7.95 -8.25
N ALA A 165 0.05 6.84 -8.05
CA ALA A 165 1.14 6.30 -8.88
C ALA A 165 0.66 5.58 -10.16
N THR A 166 -0.40 6.07 -10.81
CA THR A 166 -0.78 5.63 -12.16
C THR A 166 -0.14 6.53 -13.21
N PRO A 167 0.08 6.04 -14.45
CA PRO A 167 0.53 6.89 -15.54
C PRO A 167 -0.42 8.08 -15.72
N LEU A 168 0.12 9.24 -16.12
CA LEU A 168 -0.68 10.45 -16.38
C LEU A 168 -1.83 10.19 -17.38
N ALA A 169 -1.61 9.33 -18.39
CA ALA A 169 -2.63 8.93 -19.35
C ALA A 169 -3.83 8.19 -18.72
N ALA A 170 -3.64 7.62 -17.53
CA ALA A 170 -4.67 6.97 -16.72
C ALA A 170 -5.17 7.87 -15.56
N GLY A 171 -4.80 9.16 -15.57
CA GLY A 171 -5.26 10.16 -14.60
C GLY A 171 -4.45 10.27 -13.32
N GLY A 172 -3.30 9.58 -13.20
CA GLY A 172 -2.42 9.69 -12.04
C GLY A 172 -1.49 10.90 -12.09
N PHE A 173 -1.29 11.53 -10.93
CA PHE A 173 -0.39 12.66 -10.76
C PHE A 173 0.94 12.27 -10.12
N GLY A 174 1.02 11.14 -9.42
CA GLY A 174 2.21 10.64 -8.73
C GLY A 174 3.12 9.79 -9.62
N MET A 175 4.32 9.50 -9.12
CA MET A 175 5.27 8.57 -9.73
C MET A 175 5.06 7.14 -9.24
N LEU A 176 5.23 6.13 -10.09
CA LEU A 176 5.33 4.72 -9.66
C LEU A 176 6.76 4.32 -9.37
N GLN A 177 7.72 4.91 -10.10
CA GLN A 177 9.14 4.67 -9.92
C GLN A 177 9.56 4.85 -8.45
N PRO A 178 10.27 3.89 -7.83
CA PRO A 178 10.86 4.06 -6.50
C PRO A 178 11.96 5.13 -6.52
N MET A 179 11.98 6.01 -5.51
CA MET A 179 12.91 7.14 -5.42
C MET A 179 13.33 7.49 -3.98
N GLY A 180 12.95 6.68 -2.99
CA GLY A 180 13.42 6.79 -1.62
C GLY A 180 14.40 5.69 -1.23
N HIS A 181 14.94 5.79 -0.02
CA HIS A 181 15.49 4.63 0.66
C HIS A 181 14.38 3.59 0.90
N VAL A 182 13.17 4.09 1.21
CA VAL A 182 11.94 3.31 1.36
C VAL A 182 10.81 3.97 0.61
N ASP A 183 10.08 3.18 -0.15
CA ASP A 183 8.93 3.59 -0.95
C ASP A 183 7.71 2.76 -0.53
N PHE A 184 6.71 3.44 0.03
CA PHE A 184 5.47 2.85 0.53
C PHE A 184 4.35 2.99 -0.50
N TYR A 185 3.67 1.89 -0.80
CA TYR A 185 2.59 1.83 -1.77
C TYR A 185 1.29 1.34 -1.09
N PRO A 186 0.62 2.18 -0.28
CA PRO A 186 -0.69 1.87 0.29
C PRO A 186 -1.72 1.61 -0.81
N ASN A 187 -2.36 0.42 -0.79
CA ASN A 187 -3.35 0.00 -1.80
C ASN A 187 -2.81 0.13 -3.23
N PHE A 188 -1.62 -0.43 -3.48
CA PHE A 188 -0.88 -0.34 -4.74
C PHE A 188 -0.41 1.08 -5.13
N GLY A 189 -0.66 2.07 -4.27
CA GLY A 189 -0.40 3.47 -4.57
C GLY A 189 -1.31 4.06 -5.65
N SER A 190 -2.40 3.40 -6.02
CA SER A 190 -3.34 3.88 -7.04
C SER A 190 -4.80 3.49 -6.79
N ARG A 191 -5.05 2.57 -5.85
CA ARG A 191 -6.39 2.09 -5.48
C ARG A 191 -6.76 2.59 -4.10
N VAL A 192 -6.58 3.88 -3.87
CA VAL A 192 -6.76 4.44 -2.54
C VAL A 192 -8.26 4.50 -2.17
N PRO A 193 -8.69 3.86 -1.06
CA PRO A 193 -10.10 3.83 -0.71
C PRO A 193 -10.67 5.22 -0.42
N GLY A 194 -11.93 5.42 -0.82
CA GLY A 194 -12.67 6.67 -0.59
C GLY A 194 -12.56 7.70 -1.71
N CYS A 195 -11.77 7.41 -2.75
CA CYS A 195 -11.59 8.26 -3.93
C CYS A 195 -12.33 7.76 -5.19
N GLU A 196 -13.22 6.77 -5.03
CA GLU A 196 -13.96 6.12 -6.13
C GLU A 196 -15.30 6.81 -6.48
N LEU A 197 -15.61 7.92 -5.82
CA LEU A 197 -16.88 8.61 -6.00
C LEU A 197 -16.98 9.20 -7.42
N SER A 198 -18.17 9.13 -8.01
CA SER A 198 -18.43 9.84 -9.25
C SER A 198 -18.35 11.36 -9.03
N LEU A 199 -18.06 12.11 -10.09
CA LEU A 199 -18.06 13.58 -10.03
C LEU A 199 -19.39 14.15 -9.47
N PRO A 200 -20.58 13.68 -9.90
CA PRO A 200 -21.86 14.08 -9.30
C PRO A 200 -21.93 13.84 -7.79
N ASP A 201 -21.49 12.66 -7.32
CA ASP A 201 -21.54 12.31 -5.89
C ASP A 201 -20.57 13.15 -5.06
N THR A 202 -19.39 13.45 -5.63
CA THR A 202 -18.39 14.30 -4.98
C THR A 202 -18.91 15.74 -4.86
N LEU A 203 -19.53 16.28 -5.91
CA LEU A 203 -20.13 17.61 -5.90
C LEU A 203 -21.26 17.74 -4.88
N GLN A 204 -22.09 16.70 -4.72
CA GLN A 204 -23.17 16.68 -3.74
C GLN A 204 -22.65 16.68 -2.30
N LYS A 205 -21.56 15.95 -2.01
CA LYS A 205 -20.96 15.90 -0.66
C LYS A 205 -20.37 17.24 -0.24
N GLU A 206 -19.84 18.01 -1.18
CA GLU A 206 -19.11 19.24 -0.89
C GLU A 206 -19.97 20.50 -0.95
N ASN A 207 -21.17 20.42 -0.36
CA ASN A 207 -22.13 21.51 -0.24
C ASN A 207 -22.35 22.30 -1.55
N SER A 208 -22.26 21.62 -2.71
CA SER A 208 -22.42 22.18 -4.06
C SER A 208 -21.36 23.22 -4.51
N SER A 209 -20.18 23.30 -3.89
CA SER A 209 -19.08 24.07 -4.46
C SER A 209 -18.48 23.32 -5.65
N PHE A 210 -18.78 23.79 -6.87
CA PHE A 210 -18.34 23.12 -8.09
C PHE A 210 -16.83 23.02 -8.21
N VAL A 211 -16.13 24.12 -7.95
CA VAL A 211 -14.65 24.17 -8.02
C VAL A 211 -14.05 23.21 -6.99
N TYR A 212 -14.58 23.19 -5.77
CA TYR A 212 -14.06 22.32 -4.71
C TYR A 212 -14.35 20.84 -5.00
N GLY A 213 -15.58 20.50 -5.35
CA GLY A 213 -15.93 19.11 -5.67
C GLY A 213 -15.17 18.58 -6.89
N LEU A 214 -14.92 19.41 -7.90
CA LEU A 214 -14.07 19.04 -9.05
C LEU A 214 -12.61 18.81 -8.63
N THR A 215 -12.08 19.67 -7.76
CA THR A 215 -10.70 19.53 -7.24
C THR A 215 -10.54 18.26 -6.44
N ARG A 216 -11.46 18.03 -5.51
CA ARG A 216 -11.46 16.85 -4.66
C ARG A 216 -11.60 15.59 -5.50
N TYR A 217 -12.48 15.60 -6.50
CA TYR A 217 -12.60 14.51 -7.45
C TYR A 217 -11.28 14.23 -8.20
N LEU A 218 -10.61 15.27 -8.73
CA LEU A 218 -9.38 15.11 -9.51
C LEU A 218 -8.18 14.71 -8.66
N PHE A 219 -8.00 15.27 -7.47
CA PHE A 219 -6.79 15.12 -6.67
C PHE A 219 -6.97 14.22 -5.44
N CYS A 220 -8.11 13.55 -5.25
CA CYS A 220 -8.37 12.76 -4.04
C CYS A 220 -7.24 11.78 -3.71
N ASN A 221 -6.85 10.95 -4.68
CA ASN A 221 -5.75 10.01 -4.53
C ASN A 221 -4.44 10.74 -4.21
N HIS A 222 -4.14 11.80 -4.95
CA HIS A 222 -2.91 12.58 -4.82
C HIS A 222 -2.74 13.27 -3.46
N LEU A 223 -3.85 13.57 -2.79
CA LEU A 223 -3.89 14.19 -1.46
C LEU A 223 -3.93 13.16 -0.32
N LYS A 224 -4.11 11.87 -0.59
CA LYS A 224 -4.22 10.85 0.46
C LYS A 224 -2.92 10.61 1.23
N GLY A 225 -1.76 10.81 0.59
CA GLY A 225 -0.47 10.75 1.27
C GLY A 225 -0.38 11.68 2.49
N ILE A 226 -0.98 12.87 2.40
CA ILE A 226 -1.06 13.85 3.51
C ILE A 226 -1.87 13.28 4.67
N ASN A 227 -3.05 12.74 4.38
CA ASN A 227 -3.93 12.18 5.41
C ASN A 227 -3.26 11.04 6.18
N TYR A 228 -2.55 10.16 5.47
CA TYR A 228 -1.80 9.08 6.11
C TYR A 228 -0.63 9.59 6.94
N PHE A 229 0.13 10.56 6.42
CA PHE A 229 1.23 11.16 7.15
C PHE A 229 0.74 11.85 8.43
N ILE A 230 -0.30 12.69 8.35
CA ILE A 230 -0.89 13.36 9.52
C ILE A 230 -1.36 12.34 10.55
N GLU A 231 -2.12 11.31 10.14
CA GLU A 231 -2.59 10.28 11.08
C GLU A 231 -1.41 9.54 11.73
N SER A 232 -0.35 9.25 10.98
CA SER A 232 0.80 8.50 11.51
C SER A 232 1.58 9.23 12.61
N ILE A 233 1.38 10.54 12.83
CA ILE A 233 2.12 11.31 13.84
C ILE A 233 1.72 10.87 15.26
N ASN A 234 0.42 10.97 15.59
CA ASN A 234 -0.10 10.75 16.95
C ASN A 234 -1.09 9.58 17.08
N SER A 235 -1.44 8.91 15.97
CA SER A 235 -2.36 7.78 16.02
C SER A 235 -1.66 6.51 16.53
N PRO A 236 -2.36 5.64 17.28
CA PRO A 236 -1.87 4.29 17.59
C PRO A 236 -1.77 3.40 16.35
N CYS A 237 -2.25 3.88 15.21
CA CYS A 237 -2.24 3.22 13.92
C CYS A 237 -0.80 3.06 13.39
N PRO A 238 -0.26 1.82 13.37
CA PRO A 238 1.16 1.65 13.10
C PRO A 238 1.50 1.73 11.60
N PHE A 239 0.53 1.67 10.68
CA PHE A 239 0.79 1.64 9.23
C PHE A 239 1.95 0.70 8.82
N VAL A 240 1.96 -0.52 9.36
CA VAL A 240 3.02 -1.50 9.07
C VAL A 240 2.93 -1.93 7.61
N ALA A 241 4.02 -1.71 6.88
CA ALA A 241 4.15 -2.09 5.49
C ALA A 241 5.18 -3.21 5.32
N TYR A 242 4.95 -4.08 4.34
CA TYR A 242 5.69 -5.32 4.11
C TYR A 242 6.51 -5.21 2.83
N GLN A 243 7.80 -5.48 2.94
CA GLN A 243 8.69 -5.58 1.80
C GLN A 243 8.22 -6.74 0.90
N CYS A 244 8.02 -6.45 -0.38
CA CYS A 244 7.65 -7.46 -1.36
C CYS A 244 8.24 -7.12 -2.73
N SER A 245 8.29 -8.11 -3.62
CA SER A 245 8.80 -7.89 -4.98
C SER A 245 7.87 -7.05 -5.85
N ASN A 246 6.56 -7.12 -5.59
CA ASN A 246 5.51 -6.34 -6.24
C ASN A 246 4.21 -6.46 -5.44
N TRP A 247 3.23 -5.61 -5.77
CA TRP A 247 1.90 -5.62 -5.15
C TRP A 247 1.15 -6.95 -5.28
N PHE A 248 1.18 -7.62 -6.44
CA PHE A 248 0.41 -8.85 -6.65
C PHE A 248 0.88 -9.99 -5.75
N GLU A 249 2.20 -10.11 -5.54
CA GLU A 249 2.78 -11.05 -4.58
C GLU A 249 2.41 -10.70 -3.13
N PHE A 250 2.32 -9.41 -2.82
CA PHE A 250 1.85 -8.95 -1.52
C PHE A 250 0.37 -9.30 -1.31
N GLU A 251 -0.52 -8.89 -2.21
CA GLU A 251 -1.98 -9.07 -2.16
C GLU A 251 -2.38 -10.55 -2.02
N ARG A 252 -1.66 -11.46 -2.66
CA ARG A 252 -1.87 -12.92 -2.52
C ARG A 252 -1.23 -13.53 -1.27
N GLY A 253 -0.71 -12.73 -0.35
CA GLY A 253 -0.12 -13.22 0.92
C GLY A 253 1.27 -13.85 0.81
N GLY A 254 2.03 -13.54 -0.26
CA GLY A 254 3.40 -14.01 -0.45
C GLY A 254 4.39 -13.36 0.53
N CYS A 255 4.11 -12.15 1.01
CA CYS A 255 5.00 -11.33 1.84
C CYS A 255 4.36 -10.97 3.18
N THR A 256 4.31 -11.93 4.11
CA THR A 256 3.53 -11.85 5.38
C THR A 256 4.40 -11.93 6.65
N SER A 257 5.70 -11.73 6.53
CA SER A 257 6.64 -11.79 7.66
C SER A 257 7.59 -10.61 7.63
N CYS A 258 7.76 -9.95 8.77
CA CYS A 258 8.76 -8.91 8.95
C CYS A 258 10.19 -9.45 9.10
N GLY A 259 10.43 -10.75 8.94
CA GLY A 259 11.72 -11.35 9.27
C GLY A 259 11.94 -11.49 10.78
N GLN A 260 13.09 -12.02 11.18
CA GLN A 260 13.37 -12.33 12.59
C GLN A 260 13.61 -11.07 13.41
N ARG A 261 14.23 -10.05 12.80
CA ARG A 261 14.62 -8.79 13.43
C ARG A 261 13.71 -7.64 13.00
N GLY A 262 12.65 -7.89 12.25
CA GLY A 262 11.78 -6.85 11.70
C GLY A 262 12.32 -6.22 10.41
N GLU A 263 13.38 -6.78 9.84
CA GLU A 263 14.10 -6.24 8.69
C GLU A 263 13.32 -6.23 7.37
N LYS A 264 12.14 -6.87 7.29
CA LYS A 264 11.28 -6.88 6.09
C LYS A 264 10.02 -6.04 6.22
N CYS A 265 9.91 -5.25 7.28
CA CYS A 265 8.81 -4.33 7.48
C CYS A 265 9.32 -2.92 7.75
N GLY A 266 8.45 -1.96 7.48
CA GLY A 266 8.67 -0.56 7.80
C GLY A 266 7.38 0.06 8.30
N GLN A 267 7.49 1.14 9.04
CA GLN A 267 6.37 1.93 9.50
C GLN A 267 6.16 3.08 8.50
N MET A 268 5.03 3.13 7.80
CA MET A 268 4.78 4.24 6.86
C MET A 268 4.42 5.52 7.62
N GLY A 269 5.00 6.65 7.21
CA GLY A 269 4.67 7.97 7.74
C GLY A 269 5.72 8.54 8.70
N TYR A 270 5.28 9.30 9.71
CA TYR A 270 6.16 10.07 10.59
C TYR A 270 7.22 9.23 11.28
N HIS A 271 6.89 8.00 11.69
CA HIS A 271 7.80 7.09 12.42
C HIS A 271 8.65 6.18 11.51
N ALA A 272 8.77 6.49 10.22
CA ALA A 272 9.48 5.62 9.26
C ALA A 272 10.99 5.53 9.52
N ARG A 273 11.62 6.59 10.05
CA ARG A 273 13.06 6.63 10.29
C ARG A 273 13.47 5.71 11.45
N GLU A 274 12.67 5.67 12.50
CA GLU A 274 12.87 4.86 13.70
C GLU A 274 12.72 3.37 13.37
N ALA A 275 11.82 3.03 12.45
CA ALA A 275 11.62 1.67 11.97
C ALA A 275 12.68 1.23 10.94
N TRP A 276 13.42 2.16 10.35
CA TRP A 276 14.37 1.88 9.27
C TRP A 276 15.68 1.29 9.81
N LYS A 277 16.17 0.24 9.12
CA LYS A 277 17.43 -0.46 9.48
C LYS A 277 18.43 -0.41 8.31
N PRO A 278 19.38 0.56 8.32
CA PRO A 278 20.29 0.83 7.19
C PRO A 278 21.09 -0.38 6.72
N ASP A 279 21.56 -1.23 7.64
CA ASP A 279 22.42 -2.38 7.35
C ASP A 279 21.73 -3.50 6.53
N SER A 280 20.40 -3.42 6.39
CA SER A 280 19.61 -4.49 5.76
C SER A 280 19.57 -4.37 4.22
N PHE A 281 19.93 -3.20 3.65
CA PHE A 281 19.65 -2.91 2.25
C PHE A 281 20.84 -2.24 1.57
N LYS A 282 21.56 -3.05 0.76
CA LYS A 282 22.80 -2.72 0.02
C LYS A 282 22.61 -1.58 -1.02
N GLY A 283 22.26 -0.37 -0.60
CA GLY A 283 22.10 0.81 -1.46
C GLY A 283 20.97 0.72 -2.49
N LYS A 284 19.95 -0.12 -2.27
CA LYS A 284 18.78 -0.21 -3.16
C LYS A 284 17.54 0.32 -2.46
N SER A 285 16.74 1.12 -3.18
CA SER A 285 15.38 1.49 -2.76
C SER A 285 14.56 0.24 -2.43
N GLN A 286 13.78 0.31 -1.35
CA GLN A 286 12.92 -0.77 -0.88
C GLN A 286 11.46 -0.45 -1.09
N GLN A 287 10.73 -1.35 -1.75
CA GLN A 287 9.30 -1.22 -1.98
C GLN A 287 8.53 -1.98 -0.91
N LEU A 288 7.68 -1.27 -0.17
CA LEU A 288 6.85 -1.80 0.89
C LEU A 288 5.37 -1.56 0.60
N TYR A 289 4.55 -2.56 0.89
CA TYR A 289 3.13 -2.55 0.58
C TYR A 289 2.29 -2.72 1.85
N LEU A 290 1.14 -2.05 1.87
CA LEU A 290 0.17 -2.11 2.95
C LEU A 290 -1.22 -1.84 2.41
N PHE A 291 -2.24 -2.22 3.17
CA PHE A 291 -3.61 -1.80 2.92
C PHE A 291 -3.99 -0.68 3.89
N THR A 292 -4.82 0.24 3.40
CA THR A 292 -5.46 1.27 4.23
C THR A 292 -6.96 1.33 3.90
N SER A 293 -7.70 2.24 4.52
CA SER A 293 -9.11 2.50 4.25
C SER A 293 -9.39 3.99 4.23
N ASP A 294 -10.56 4.33 3.71
CA ASP A 294 -11.16 5.65 3.71
C ASP A 294 -11.60 6.14 5.10
N LEU A 295 -11.86 5.24 6.04
CA LEU A 295 -12.27 5.56 7.41
C LEU A 295 -11.08 5.54 8.36
N ARG A 296 -10.99 6.57 9.22
CA ARG A 296 -10.02 6.61 10.33
C ARG A 296 -10.39 5.58 11.42
N PRO A 297 -9.41 4.94 12.08
CA PRO A 297 -7.99 4.94 11.71
C PRO A 297 -7.77 4.26 10.35
N HIS A 298 -6.93 4.87 9.51
CA HIS A 298 -6.78 4.48 8.11
C HIS A 298 -6.03 3.15 7.93
N CYS A 299 -5.11 2.77 8.82
CA CYS A 299 -4.43 1.48 8.71
C CYS A 299 -5.41 0.31 8.76
N ARG A 300 -5.06 -0.75 8.05
CA ARG A 300 -5.77 -2.02 8.10
C ARG A 300 -4.81 -3.12 8.51
N THR A 301 -5.27 -3.93 9.44
CA THR A 301 -4.64 -5.16 9.85
C THR A 301 -4.89 -6.20 8.77
N ILE A 302 -3.83 -6.86 8.35
CA ILE A 302 -3.87 -7.81 7.26
C ILE A 302 -4.08 -9.23 7.82
N HIS A 303 -5.03 -9.97 7.25
CA HIS A 303 -5.36 -11.33 7.67
C HIS A 303 -5.29 -12.38 6.55
N SER A 304 -4.92 -13.59 6.97
CA SER A 304 -5.22 -14.91 6.35
C SER A 304 -4.23 -15.57 5.38
N ARG A 305 -4.14 -16.90 5.50
CA ARG A 305 -3.51 -17.86 4.58
C ARG A 305 -4.34 -19.14 4.61
N TYR A 306 -4.90 -19.54 3.48
CA TYR A 306 -5.75 -20.72 3.35
C TYR A 306 -4.98 -21.93 2.79
N HIS A 307 -5.36 -23.15 3.19
CA HIS A 307 -4.79 -24.39 2.66
C HIS A 307 -5.92 -25.43 2.52
N ASP A 308 -6.16 -25.92 1.29
CA ASP A 308 -7.21 -26.91 1.04
C ASP A 308 -6.64 -28.29 0.71
N GLU A 309 -7.28 -29.31 1.29
CA GLU A 309 -7.20 -30.71 0.86
C GLU A 309 -8.64 -31.25 0.72
N SER A 310 -9.28 -31.00 -0.42
CA SER A 310 -10.65 -31.48 -0.72
C SER A 310 -10.65 -32.68 -1.68
N LEU A 311 -11.56 -33.65 -1.47
CA LEU A 311 -11.55 -35.03 -2.05
C LEU A 311 -12.38 -35.25 -3.35
N TYR A 312 -12.76 -34.22 -4.13
CA TYR A 312 -13.63 -34.35 -5.33
C TYR A 312 -13.09 -33.61 -6.57
N PRO A 313 -13.45 -34.02 -7.83
CA PRO A 313 -12.81 -33.55 -9.06
C PRO A 313 -13.06 -32.07 -9.39
N TYR A 314 -12.05 -31.42 -9.99
CA TYR A 314 -11.98 -30.05 -10.55
C TYR A 314 -13.24 -29.16 -10.46
N VAL A 315 -13.44 -28.50 -9.32
CA VAL A 315 -14.51 -27.52 -9.13
C VAL A 315 -13.96 -26.12 -8.91
N ASN A 316 -14.49 -25.16 -9.68
CA ASN A 316 -14.22 -23.74 -9.52
C ASN A 316 -15.39 -23.09 -8.78
N GLY A 317 -15.09 -22.17 -7.89
CA GLY A 317 -16.12 -21.40 -7.20
C GLY A 317 -15.51 -20.25 -6.40
N LEU A 318 -16.41 -19.40 -5.95
CA LEU A 318 -16.15 -18.16 -5.23
C LEU A 318 -16.23 -18.44 -3.73
N THR A 319 -15.16 -18.15 -2.98
CA THR A 319 -15.17 -18.28 -1.51
C THR A 319 -15.28 -16.92 -0.84
N ARG A 320 -16.18 -16.77 0.13
CA ARG A 320 -16.29 -15.62 1.04
C ARG A 320 -16.00 -16.06 2.47
N MET A 321 -15.28 -15.24 3.22
CA MET A 321 -14.84 -15.54 4.58
C MET A 321 -15.09 -14.36 5.52
N MET A 322 -15.86 -14.60 6.57
CA MET A 322 -16.13 -13.62 7.62
C MET A 322 -15.35 -13.97 8.87
N LEU A 323 -14.70 -12.99 9.50
CA LEU A 323 -13.94 -13.14 10.75
C LEU A 323 -14.78 -12.56 11.90
N ASN A 324 -15.04 -13.33 12.96
CA ASN A 324 -15.92 -12.93 14.07
C ASN A 324 -17.26 -12.32 13.60
N ARG A 325 -17.84 -12.86 12.51
CA ARG A 325 -19.06 -12.40 11.81
C ARG A 325 -18.98 -11.04 11.09
N GLY A 326 -17.83 -10.38 11.10
CA GLY A 326 -17.60 -9.23 10.23
C GLY A 326 -17.24 -9.67 8.81
N ASP A 327 -17.83 -9.01 7.81
CA ASP A 327 -17.57 -9.28 6.39
C ASP A 327 -16.30 -8.53 5.96
N TYR A 328 -15.16 -9.21 6.05
CA TYR A 328 -13.86 -8.62 5.69
C TYR A 328 -13.21 -9.32 4.49
N SER A 329 -13.70 -10.49 4.05
CA SER A 329 -13.07 -11.20 2.93
C SER A 329 -13.09 -10.41 1.63
N ASP A 330 -12.06 -10.64 0.83
CA ASP A 330 -12.10 -10.34 -0.60
C ASP A 330 -13.36 -10.95 -1.24
N ARG A 331 -13.96 -10.22 -2.17
CA ARG A 331 -15.15 -10.64 -2.92
C ARG A 331 -14.76 -11.67 -3.97
N GLY A 332 -14.27 -12.80 -3.48
CA GLY A 332 -14.38 -14.05 -4.16
C GLY A 332 -13.12 -14.59 -4.77
N LEU A 333 -12.47 -15.43 -3.97
CA LEU A 333 -11.33 -16.22 -4.40
C LEU A 333 -11.80 -17.40 -5.26
N ARG A 334 -11.23 -17.55 -6.46
CA ARG A 334 -11.36 -18.78 -7.26
C ARG A 334 -10.45 -19.86 -6.71
N VAL A 335 -11.05 -20.90 -6.14
CA VAL A 335 -10.33 -22.05 -5.61
C VAL A 335 -10.29 -23.17 -6.67
N LYS A 336 -9.13 -23.81 -6.83
CA LYS A 336 -8.93 -25.06 -7.58
C LYS A 336 -8.60 -26.20 -6.61
N HIS A 337 -9.07 -27.40 -6.92
CA HIS A 337 -8.82 -28.61 -6.15
C HIS A 337 -7.32 -28.86 -5.89
N GLY A 338 -7.00 -29.32 -4.66
CA GLY A 338 -5.67 -29.75 -4.25
C GLY A 338 -4.63 -28.63 -4.14
N GLN A 339 -5.07 -27.37 -4.21
CA GLN A 339 -4.20 -26.21 -4.09
C GLN A 339 -4.57 -25.42 -2.83
N GLY A 340 -3.56 -25.12 -2.02
CA GLY A 340 -3.68 -24.06 -1.03
C GLY A 340 -3.70 -22.70 -1.72
N PHE A 341 -4.46 -21.76 -1.15
CA PHE A 341 -4.53 -20.39 -1.64
C PHE A 341 -4.28 -19.44 -0.50
N SER A 342 -3.51 -18.39 -0.72
CA SER A 342 -3.37 -17.31 0.24
C SER A 342 -3.91 -16.03 -0.38
N PHE A 343 -4.53 -15.23 0.47
CA PHE A 343 -5.01 -13.90 0.13
C PHE A 343 -4.98 -13.06 1.39
N LEU A 344 -4.78 -11.76 1.21
CA LEU A 344 -4.81 -10.82 2.31
C LEU A 344 -6.20 -10.20 2.44
N VAL A 345 -6.66 -10.13 3.68
CA VAL A 345 -7.91 -9.47 4.06
C VAL A 345 -7.57 -8.27 4.93
N PRO A 346 -7.71 -7.04 4.41
CA PRO A 346 -7.57 -5.85 5.24
C PRO A 346 -8.81 -5.66 6.12
N SER A 347 -8.64 -5.54 7.43
CA SER A 347 -9.70 -5.21 8.37
C SER A 347 -9.21 -4.19 9.42
N PRO A 348 -10.11 -3.52 10.14
CA PRO A 348 -9.74 -2.89 11.41
C PRO A 348 -9.17 -3.94 12.38
N GLU A 349 -8.54 -3.48 13.48
CA GLU A 349 -8.11 -4.37 14.55
C GLU A 349 -9.35 -5.01 15.22
N ILE A 350 -9.56 -6.31 14.99
CA ILE A 350 -10.73 -7.07 15.46
C ILE A 350 -10.43 -7.95 16.69
N GLY A 351 -9.23 -7.88 17.25
CA GLY A 351 -8.83 -8.67 18.40
C GLY A 351 -8.54 -10.14 18.08
N GLU A 352 -8.75 -11.02 19.06
CA GLU A 352 -8.59 -12.45 18.86
C GLU A 352 -9.73 -13.02 18.01
N ILE A 353 -9.38 -13.83 17.01
CA ILE A 353 -10.35 -14.47 16.13
C ILE A 353 -10.77 -15.79 16.76
N GLU A 354 -12.04 -15.87 17.15
CA GLU A 354 -12.62 -17.04 17.82
C GLU A 354 -13.42 -17.92 16.86
N GLU A 355 -14.03 -17.30 15.84
CA GLU A 355 -14.79 -17.99 14.82
C GLU A 355 -14.57 -17.39 13.44
N ILE A 356 -14.61 -18.26 12.42
CA ILE A 356 -14.69 -17.88 11.02
C ILE A 356 -15.94 -18.48 10.40
N LEU A 357 -16.55 -17.75 9.48
CA LEU A 357 -17.64 -18.25 8.66
C LEU A 357 -17.18 -18.28 7.21
N VAL A 358 -17.29 -19.44 6.57
CA VAL A 358 -16.90 -19.64 5.18
C VAL A 358 -18.15 -19.95 4.36
N GLU A 359 -18.31 -19.22 3.26
CA GLU A 359 -19.37 -19.41 2.27
C GLU A 359 -18.70 -19.71 0.92
N TRP A 360 -19.24 -20.67 0.18
CA TRP A 360 -18.72 -21.03 -1.14
C TRP A 360 -19.83 -21.13 -2.17
N GLU A 361 -19.61 -20.57 -3.35
CA GLU A 361 -20.57 -20.57 -4.46
C GLU A 361 -19.93 -21.11 -5.74
N HIS A 362 -20.56 -22.09 -6.39
CA HIS A 362 -20.05 -22.70 -7.62
C HIS A 362 -20.16 -21.75 -8.83
N GLU A 363 -19.06 -21.60 -9.59
CA GLU A 363 -19.03 -20.76 -10.81
C GLU A 363 -19.33 -21.61 -12.07
N GLU A 364 -20.57 -21.57 -12.58
CA GLU A 364 -20.94 -22.25 -13.83
C GLU A 364 -20.57 -21.43 -15.09
N LYS A 365 -19.83 -22.04 -16.03
CA LYS A 365 -19.32 -21.35 -17.23
C LYS A 365 -20.33 -21.11 -18.37
N THR A 366 -21.56 -21.66 -18.36
CA THR A 366 -22.46 -21.56 -19.53
C THR A 366 -23.94 -21.34 -19.22
N ARG A 367 -24.63 -20.55 -20.07
CA ARG A 367 -26.08 -20.27 -20.02
C ARG A 367 -26.96 -21.53 -20.20
N LYS A 368 -26.42 -22.59 -20.83
CA LYS A 368 -27.09 -23.90 -20.99
C LYS A 368 -27.06 -24.75 -19.71
N ALA A 369 -26.04 -24.58 -18.85
CA ALA A 369 -25.95 -25.24 -17.55
C ALA A 369 -27.03 -24.73 -16.58
N LYS A 370 -27.28 -23.41 -16.55
CA LYS A 370 -28.38 -22.78 -15.78
C LYS A 370 -29.79 -23.37 -16.04
N LYS A 371 -30.04 -23.95 -17.23
CA LYS A 371 -31.33 -24.59 -17.58
C LYS A 371 -31.41 -26.07 -17.15
N LYS A 372 -30.27 -26.75 -16.96
CA LYS A 372 -30.19 -28.08 -16.34
C LYS A 372 -30.14 -27.92 -14.82
N ARG A 373 -31.27 -27.53 -14.25
CA ARG A 373 -31.52 -27.61 -12.79
C ARG A 373 -31.63 -29.10 -12.41
N SER A 374 -30.50 -29.83 -12.40
CA SER A 374 -30.50 -31.25 -12.02
C SER A 374 -29.13 -31.70 -11.52
N LEU A 375 -28.98 -31.68 -10.19
CA LEU A 375 -28.45 -32.77 -9.38
C LEU A 375 -26.95 -33.14 -9.49
N SER A 376 -26.06 -32.18 -9.61
CA SER A 376 -24.80 -32.26 -8.86
C SER A 376 -24.72 -31.07 -7.92
N GLN A 377 -25.09 -31.28 -6.65
CA GLN A 377 -24.71 -30.34 -5.59
C GLN A 377 -23.18 -30.36 -5.56
N THR A 378 -22.56 -29.37 -6.19
CA THR A 378 -21.12 -29.25 -6.13
C THR A 378 -20.72 -29.07 -4.66
N ARG A 379 -19.79 -29.89 -4.22
CA ARG A 379 -19.39 -30.03 -2.82
C ARG A 379 -17.90 -29.77 -2.72
N ILE A 380 -17.51 -29.03 -1.70
CA ILE A 380 -16.12 -28.89 -1.30
C ILE A 380 -15.97 -29.31 0.15
N VAL A 381 -14.75 -29.60 0.57
CA VAL A 381 -14.40 -29.81 1.98
C VAL A 381 -13.37 -28.76 2.30
N ILE A 382 -13.52 -28.06 3.41
CA ILE A 382 -12.50 -27.11 3.87
C ILE A 382 -11.90 -27.72 5.12
N ASP A 383 -10.75 -28.37 5.01
CA ASP A 383 -10.17 -29.07 6.16
C ASP A 383 -9.60 -28.08 7.19
N ARG A 384 -8.83 -27.09 6.72
CA ARG A 384 -8.09 -26.18 7.58
C ARG A 384 -8.03 -24.76 7.01
N VAL A 385 -8.31 -23.78 7.85
CA VAL A 385 -8.06 -22.36 7.56
C VAL A 385 -7.08 -21.82 8.59
N VAL A 386 -5.99 -21.18 8.15
CA VAL A 386 -5.04 -20.54 9.04
C VAL A 386 -5.19 -19.02 8.91
N VAL A 387 -5.68 -18.38 9.95
CA VAL A 387 -5.70 -16.92 9.98
C VAL A 387 -4.43 -16.45 10.68
N GLN A 388 -3.60 -15.71 9.95
CA GLN A 388 -2.46 -15.00 10.52
C GLN A 388 -2.86 -13.53 10.66
N THR A 389 -2.79 -13.00 11.88
CA THR A 389 -2.88 -11.57 12.16
C THR A 389 -1.48 -10.99 12.07
N LEU A 390 -1.23 -10.11 11.11
CA LEU A 390 0.14 -9.65 10.85
C LEU A 390 0.70 -8.75 11.98
N GLU A 391 -0.11 -7.86 12.56
CA GLU A 391 0.32 -6.94 13.62
C GLU A 391 0.73 -7.67 14.90
N ARG A 392 -0.10 -8.60 15.38
CA ARG A 392 0.17 -9.42 16.57
C ARG A 392 1.12 -10.60 16.31
N ARG A 393 1.50 -10.83 15.04
CA ARG A 393 2.23 -12.04 14.58
C ARG A 393 1.58 -13.34 15.06
N ALA A 394 0.27 -13.31 15.31
CA ALA A 394 -0.48 -14.43 15.84
C ALA A 394 -1.01 -15.30 14.69
N LYS A 395 -1.01 -16.62 14.88
CA LYS A 395 -1.58 -17.58 13.94
C LYS A 395 -2.60 -18.42 14.66
N VAL A 396 -3.80 -18.51 14.10
CA VAL A 396 -4.88 -19.34 14.60
C VAL A 396 -5.34 -20.27 13.48
N ALA A 397 -5.48 -21.56 13.81
CA ALA A 397 -6.01 -22.56 12.89
C ALA A 397 -7.46 -22.88 13.25
N PHE A 398 -8.31 -22.91 12.23
CA PHE A 398 -9.71 -23.31 12.29
C PHE A 398 -9.84 -24.60 11.47
N CYS A 399 -10.48 -25.62 12.04
CA CYS A 399 -10.59 -26.93 11.39
C CYS A 399 -12.04 -27.20 11.00
N GLY A 400 -12.27 -27.63 9.75
CA GLY A 400 -13.61 -27.95 9.25
C GLY A 400 -14.06 -29.34 9.68
N ARG A 401 -13.13 -30.18 10.17
CA ARG A 401 -13.40 -31.51 10.73
C ARG A 401 -14.11 -32.42 9.73
N GLY A 402 -13.72 -32.36 8.45
CA GLY A 402 -14.32 -33.15 7.37
C GLY A 402 -15.75 -32.75 7.00
N ARG A 403 -16.26 -31.61 7.48
CA ARG A 403 -17.57 -31.11 7.05
C ARG A 403 -17.53 -30.77 5.57
N VAL A 404 -18.57 -31.19 4.87
CA VAL A 404 -18.80 -30.88 3.46
C VAL A 404 -19.55 -29.55 3.38
N LEU A 405 -19.08 -28.64 2.53
CA LEU A 405 -19.75 -27.39 2.18
C LEU A 405 -20.41 -27.55 0.80
N VAL A 406 -21.72 -27.34 0.73
CA VAL A 406 -22.46 -27.30 -0.53
C VAL A 406 -22.48 -25.87 -1.07
N SER A 407 -22.53 -25.70 -2.39
CA SER A 407 -22.71 -24.38 -3.02
C SER A 407 -23.87 -23.60 -2.40
N GLY A 408 -23.60 -22.38 -1.92
CA GLY A 408 -24.56 -21.48 -1.28
C GLY A 408 -24.78 -21.73 0.23
N GLU A 409 -24.14 -22.74 0.81
CA GLU A 409 -24.16 -22.96 2.26
C GLU A 409 -23.04 -22.19 2.98
N ARG A 410 -23.23 -22.00 4.28
CA ARG A 410 -22.26 -21.37 5.18
C ARG A 410 -21.79 -22.38 6.21
N MET A 411 -20.48 -22.41 6.44
CA MET A 411 -19.86 -23.20 7.50
C MET A 411 -19.18 -22.29 8.51
N THR A 412 -19.61 -22.41 9.77
CA THR A 412 -18.87 -21.81 10.90
C THR A 412 -17.81 -22.77 11.40
N MET A 413 -16.57 -22.30 11.48
CA MET A 413 -15.44 -23.00 12.07
C MET A 413 -14.99 -22.23 13.31
N ARG A 414 -14.81 -22.91 14.43
CA ARG A 414 -14.38 -22.30 15.70
C ARG A 414 -12.93 -22.62 15.98
N ARG A 415 -12.25 -21.72 16.69
CA ARG A 415 -10.87 -21.87 17.13
C ARG A 415 -10.70 -23.19 17.88
N ASN A 416 -9.68 -23.95 17.52
CA ASN A 416 -9.34 -25.17 18.25
C ASN A 416 -8.55 -24.78 19.52
N GLY A 417 -8.99 -25.23 20.69
CA GLY A 417 -8.17 -25.16 21.90
C GLY A 417 -7.07 -26.22 21.80
N SER A 418 -5.80 -25.76 21.71
CA SER A 418 -4.52 -26.49 21.88
C SER A 418 -4.27 -27.86 21.21
N GLY A 419 -5.24 -28.52 20.59
CA GLY A 419 -5.05 -29.68 19.72
C GLY A 419 -4.98 -29.24 18.27
N GLY A 420 -4.00 -29.73 17.49
CA GLY A 420 -3.98 -29.52 16.04
C GLY A 420 -5.27 -30.00 15.35
N CYS A 421 -5.50 -29.60 14.11
CA CYS A 421 -6.52 -30.27 13.29
C CYS A 421 -6.15 -31.75 13.25
N LEU A 422 -7.04 -32.64 13.70
CA LEU A 422 -6.80 -34.08 13.68
C LEU A 422 -6.42 -34.48 12.25
N GLU A 423 -5.20 -34.96 12.03
CA GLU A 423 -4.82 -35.73 10.84
C GLU A 423 -5.65 -37.02 10.85
N LYS A 424 -6.90 -36.96 10.42
CA LYS A 424 -7.66 -38.18 10.12
C LYS A 424 -7.38 -38.55 8.68
N ALA A 425 -6.38 -39.40 8.48
CA ALA A 425 -6.34 -40.31 7.35
C ALA A 425 -7.68 -41.07 7.33
N LEU A 426 -8.57 -40.74 6.40
CA LEU A 426 -9.75 -41.56 6.15
C LEU A 426 -9.30 -42.79 5.34
N PRO A 427 -9.73 -44.00 5.71
CA PRO A 427 -9.36 -45.21 5.00
C PRO A 427 -10.01 -45.20 3.61
N MET A 428 -9.22 -45.46 2.58
CA MET A 428 -9.75 -45.75 1.25
C MET A 428 -10.52 -47.07 1.32
N GLU A 429 -11.85 -46.98 1.37
CA GLU A 429 -12.71 -48.14 1.18
C GLU A 429 -12.76 -48.48 -0.31
N ASN A 430 -12.11 -49.61 -0.61
CA ASN A 430 -12.12 -50.30 -1.88
C ASN A 430 -13.57 -50.62 -2.29
N GLN A 431 -14.08 -49.99 -3.34
CA GLN A 431 -15.15 -50.60 -4.14
C GLN A 431 -14.65 -50.83 -5.56
N SER A 432 -14.54 -52.12 -5.85
CA SER A 432 -14.15 -52.69 -7.13
C SER A 432 -15.07 -52.22 -8.25
N LEU A 433 -14.49 -51.73 -9.33
CA LEU A 433 -15.07 -51.89 -10.66
C LEU A 433 -14.15 -52.83 -11.43
N LYS A 434 -14.66 -54.05 -11.60
CA LYS A 434 -14.07 -55.13 -12.39
C LYS A 434 -13.70 -54.63 -13.78
N GLY A 435 -12.49 -54.97 -14.22
CA GLY A 435 -12.01 -54.63 -15.54
C GLY A 435 -12.75 -55.36 -16.66
N SER A 436 -12.76 -54.71 -17.81
CA SER A 436 -12.66 -55.40 -19.09
C SER A 436 -11.52 -54.76 -19.89
N LEU A 437 -10.53 -55.58 -20.21
CA LEU A 437 -9.43 -55.31 -21.13
C LEU A 437 -9.96 -54.84 -22.49
N PHE A 438 -9.35 -53.81 -23.09
CA PHE A 438 -9.01 -53.82 -24.52
C PHE A 438 -7.87 -52.82 -24.81
N ASN A 439 -6.99 -53.23 -25.73
CA ASN A 439 -5.60 -52.82 -25.92
C ASN A 439 -5.35 -51.43 -26.54
N ILE A 440 -4.21 -50.88 -26.10
CA ILE A 440 -3.16 -50.09 -26.76
C ILE A 440 -3.22 -49.98 -28.30
N ARG A 441 -3.23 -48.74 -28.81
CA ARG A 441 -2.57 -48.12 -30.00
C ARG A 441 -3.22 -46.73 -30.17
N LEU A 442 -2.57 -45.61 -30.47
CA LEU A 442 -1.40 -45.35 -31.28
C LEU A 442 -0.84 -43.97 -30.85
N ARG A 443 0.46 -43.93 -30.54
CA ARG A 443 1.31 -42.73 -30.66
C ARG A 443 1.51 -42.48 -32.15
N GLU A 444 1.01 -41.36 -32.65
CA GLU A 444 1.42 -40.66 -33.88
C GLU A 444 0.44 -39.47 -34.02
N ASN A 445 0.92 -38.29 -34.41
CA ASN A 445 0.20 -37.00 -34.60
C ASN A 445 0.30 -35.91 -33.51
N ILE A 446 1.38 -35.84 -32.73
CA ILE A 446 1.69 -34.62 -31.93
C ILE A 446 3.04 -33.96 -32.31
N GLU A 447 3.90 -34.63 -33.09
CA GLU A 447 5.17 -34.01 -33.54
C GLU A 447 5.09 -33.26 -34.89
N GLU A 448 3.97 -33.36 -35.62
CA GLU A 448 3.83 -32.68 -36.92
C GLU A 448 3.20 -31.28 -36.83
N PHE A 449 2.64 -30.91 -35.67
CA PHE A 449 2.07 -29.58 -35.43
C PHE A 449 3.10 -28.55 -34.95
N LEU A 450 4.25 -29.00 -34.43
CA LEU A 450 5.28 -28.12 -33.85
C LEU A 450 6.43 -27.76 -34.81
N ARG A 451 6.36 -28.15 -36.09
CA ARG A 451 7.41 -27.88 -37.10
C ARG A 451 7.07 -26.80 -38.14
N ARG A 452 5.97 -26.06 -38.02
CA ARG A 452 5.63 -25.00 -38.97
C ARG A 452 5.12 -23.74 -38.27
N GLY A 453 6.02 -22.80 -38.00
CA GLY A 453 5.64 -21.50 -37.45
C GLY A 453 6.79 -20.55 -37.12
N GLU A 454 7.84 -20.50 -37.94
CA GLU A 454 8.81 -19.39 -37.90
C GLU A 454 8.92 -18.75 -39.29
N SER A 455 8.62 -17.45 -39.34
CA SER A 455 9.18 -16.41 -40.23
C SER A 455 8.27 -15.18 -40.11
N ALA A 456 8.64 -13.91 -39.98
CA ALA A 456 9.88 -13.17 -39.73
C ALA A 456 9.48 -11.66 -39.80
N ILE A 457 9.78 -10.86 -38.76
CA ILE A 457 10.38 -9.48 -38.81
C ILE A 457 9.50 -8.28 -39.32
N PRO A 458 9.77 -6.96 -39.02
CA PRO A 458 10.51 -6.26 -37.93
C PRO A 458 9.73 -5.10 -37.23
N PHE A 459 10.31 -4.66 -36.10
CA PHE A 459 10.54 -3.29 -35.63
C PHE A 459 9.99 -2.10 -36.44
N PHE A 460 9.25 -1.22 -35.75
CA PHE A 460 9.64 0.16 -35.42
C PHE A 460 9.00 0.59 -34.09
#